data_AF-A0A4R0NP32-F1
#
_entry.id   AF-A0A4R0NP32-F1
#
_cell.length_a   1.000
_cell.length_b   1.000
_cell.length_c   1.000
_cell.angle_alpha   90.00
_cell.angle_beta   90.00
_cell.angle_gamma   90.00
#
_symmetry.space_group_name_H-M   'P 1'
#
loop_
_entity.id
_entity.type
_entity.pdbx_description
1 polymer ?
#
loop_
_entity_poly.entity_id
_entity_poly.type
_entity_poly.pdbx_seq_one_letter_code
_entity_poly.pdbx_strand_id
1 'polypeptide(L)'
;MKYVNVYVLFLLSVFLSSCGQNQTNVPKDNVKSEVKDIGPNIMVRNIKKGGNGAILIAGPNNSSLGDVFRYDGKSFTNLTNKIGPHRFWDALEDRRGNIWFTSTDSGVYYYNGKSIQHFTTTEGLANNRVMSVYEDKAGIIWFGTGDGISRYDGRSFRNLKNPNPSRVYKGENWNNDFTWNNDITTIIEDKTGRLWVGTRGAVFVYDGKTFTPLIHKGKTFTNVWSIIEDRKGNIWLGDVTHGLWRYDGNIFTQVSERGTYAIIEDKKGNIWTTGPVNTAHVAVWALSRYDAKSLYSNKPTVAEIMLGDAFFGLMEANDGSIWFGSATGVYRYDGKTITDFYNKEGQKKYIIDTKQSAVVWRGSMLLGSWEGTRFLGDGSHTGDVDILKGELLIENRRLVGGAVEVDMNTIENFVDQRSFNQLPAFFDVKKFPVSTFSITKVETVSDGKTEGRNGNMTIEGVASIKVTGNLSIEGITKAVTFPANMLFKDGMDGTVVMNGTLTIDRTDWGIGYRSEKHFDSTFSDDVKIFIKIVAKK
;
A
#
# COMPACT_ATOMS: atom_id res chain seq x y z
N MET A 1 8.79 -65.81 39.76
CA MET A 1 9.86 -65.16 38.99
C MET A 1 9.35 -64.96 37.57
N LYS A 2 9.08 -63.72 37.18
CA LYS A 2 8.51 -63.40 35.87
C LYS A 2 9.07 -62.03 35.44
N TYR A 3 9.49 -61.99 34.18
CA TYR A 3 9.80 -60.82 33.34
C TYR A 3 11.20 -60.17 33.46
N VAL A 4 12.12 -60.71 32.65
CA VAL A 4 13.24 -59.97 32.07
C VAL A 4 12.84 -59.63 30.63
N ASN A 5 12.30 -58.42 30.42
CA ASN A 5 12.25 -57.69 29.14
C ASN A 5 11.60 -56.30 29.30
N VAL A 6 12.02 -55.52 30.32
CA VAL A 6 11.64 -54.10 30.48
C VAL A 6 12.81 -53.25 31.03
N TYR A 7 14.04 -53.50 30.56
CA TYR A 7 15.24 -52.75 31.00
C TYR A 7 15.95 -52.00 29.87
N VAL A 8 15.23 -51.64 28.82
CA VAL A 8 15.71 -50.68 27.79
C VAL A 8 14.84 -49.41 27.70
N LEU A 9 13.75 -49.33 28.48
CA LEU A 9 12.85 -48.17 28.51
C LEU A 9 12.95 -47.29 29.78
N PHE A 10 13.83 -47.62 30.72
CA PHE A 10 13.97 -46.90 32.01
C PHE A 10 15.31 -46.18 32.20
N LEU A 11 16.12 -46.08 31.15
CA LEU A 11 17.34 -45.24 31.10
C LEU A 11 17.20 -44.04 30.13
N LEU A 12 15.97 -43.71 29.73
CA LEU A 12 15.64 -42.60 28.82
C LEU A 12 14.72 -41.55 29.46
N SER A 13 14.54 -41.57 30.78
CA SER A 13 13.64 -40.65 31.50
C SER A 13 14.30 -39.87 32.66
N VAL A 14 15.64 -39.86 32.77
CA VAL A 14 16.37 -39.10 33.83
C VAL A 14 17.46 -38.18 33.27
N PHE A 15 17.32 -37.69 32.05
CA PHE A 15 18.10 -36.55 31.52
C PHE A 15 17.24 -35.60 30.65
N LEU A 16 16.00 -35.35 31.08
CA LEU A 16 15.14 -34.27 30.55
C LEU A 16 14.84 -33.23 31.63
N SER A 17 15.86 -32.87 32.41
CA SER A 17 15.82 -31.76 33.37
C SER A 17 17.07 -30.89 33.21
N SER A 18 17.30 -30.40 32.01
CA SER A 18 18.21 -29.28 31.75
C SER A 18 18.02 -28.79 30.32
N CYS A 19 17.96 -27.48 30.14
CA CYS A 19 17.63 -26.76 28.90
C CYS A 19 16.15 -26.71 28.51
N GLY A 20 15.29 -26.43 29.49
CA GLY A 20 14.35 -25.34 29.23
C GLY A 20 15.20 -24.10 28.95
N GLN A 21 15.27 -23.66 27.70
CA GLN A 21 15.64 -22.28 27.43
C GLN A 21 14.69 -21.45 28.26
N ASN A 22 15.19 -20.83 29.32
CA ASN A 22 14.58 -19.63 29.86
C ASN A 22 14.53 -18.64 28.69
N GLN A 23 13.44 -18.65 27.92
CA GLN A 23 12.96 -17.45 27.29
C GLN A 23 12.73 -16.49 28.45
N THR A 24 13.77 -15.74 28.77
CA THR A 24 13.66 -14.56 29.59
C THR A 24 12.66 -13.70 28.84
N ASN A 25 11.42 -13.67 29.34
CA ASN A 25 10.38 -12.81 28.79
C ASN A 25 10.95 -11.40 28.81
N VAL A 26 11.32 -10.90 27.63
CA VAL A 26 11.82 -9.55 27.48
C VAL A 26 10.72 -8.61 27.98
N PRO A 27 11.05 -7.57 28.75
CA PRO A 27 10.04 -6.60 29.19
C PRO A 27 9.22 -6.11 27.99
N LYS A 28 7.91 -6.32 28.05
CA LYS A 28 6.95 -5.79 27.08
C LYS A 28 6.31 -4.56 27.70
N ASP A 29 6.33 -3.45 26.97
CA ASP A 29 5.61 -2.25 27.40
C ASP A 29 4.09 -2.54 27.31
N ASN A 30 3.30 -2.04 28.27
CA ASN A 30 1.83 -2.19 28.24
C ASN A 30 1.25 -1.25 27.17
N VAL A 31 1.18 -1.75 25.94
CA VAL A 31 0.80 -0.99 24.76
C VAL A 31 -0.69 -1.13 24.43
N LYS A 32 -1.37 -0.01 24.13
CA LYS A 32 -2.72 -0.01 23.53
C LYS A 32 -2.63 0.15 22.01
N SER A 33 -3.59 -0.39 21.26
CA SER A 33 -3.69 -0.18 19.80
C SER A 33 -4.87 0.73 19.44
N GLU A 34 -4.70 1.57 18.42
CA GLU A 34 -5.76 2.41 17.83
C GLU A 34 -5.59 2.52 16.30
N VAL A 35 -6.68 2.83 15.56
CA VAL A 35 -6.67 3.02 14.10
C VAL A 35 -7.02 4.48 13.75
N LYS A 36 -6.26 5.12 12.85
CA LYS A 36 -6.48 6.51 12.38
C LYS A 36 -6.38 6.63 10.84
N ASP A 37 -6.46 7.87 10.33
CA ASP A 37 -6.46 8.23 8.90
C ASP A 37 -5.55 7.37 8.00
N ILE A 38 -5.98 7.21 6.75
CA ILE A 38 -5.39 6.26 5.80
C ILE A 38 -4.01 6.74 5.31
N GLY A 39 -2.97 6.06 5.78
CA GLY A 39 -1.61 6.15 5.26
C GLY A 39 -1.30 5.05 4.24
N PRO A 40 -0.05 4.99 3.73
CA PRO A 40 0.42 3.88 2.90
C PRO A 40 0.27 2.55 3.63
N ASN A 41 -0.13 1.51 2.90
CA ASN A 41 -0.67 0.28 3.48
C ASN A 41 0.00 -1.01 3.02
N ILE A 42 1.01 -0.93 2.15
CA ILE A 42 1.77 -2.10 1.72
C ILE A 42 3.25 -1.74 1.79
N MET A 43 4.04 -2.61 2.41
CA MET A 43 5.50 -2.61 2.33
C MET A 43 6.16 -1.23 2.48
N VAL A 44 5.82 -0.51 3.55
CA VAL A 44 6.38 0.82 3.86
C VAL A 44 7.86 0.66 4.17
N ARG A 45 8.72 0.96 3.21
CA ARG A 45 10.15 0.62 3.24
C ARG A 45 10.96 1.59 4.07
N ASN A 46 10.71 2.90 3.89
CA ASN A 46 11.50 3.92 4.55
C ASN A 46 10.64 5.06 5.10
N ILE A 47 11.10 5.62 6.20
CA ILE A 47 10.46 6.76 6.86
C ILE A 47 11.54 7.81 7.14
N LYS A 48 11.43 8.89 6.38
CA LYS A 48 12.10 10.20 6.38
C LYS A 48 11.56 11.24 7.36
N LYS A 49 12.41 12.00 8.07
CA LYS A 49 12.00 13.31 8.57
C LYS A 49 11.98 14.29 7.39
N GLY A 50 10.90 15.03 7.25
CA GLY A 50 10.78 16.16 6.34
C GLY A 50 10.93 17.51 7.05
N GLY A 51 10.89 18.58 6.27
CA GLY A 51 10.92 19.96 6.71
C GLY A 51 9.66 20.32 7.52
N ASN A 52 9.82 21.26 8.44
CA ASN A 52 8.75 21.76 9.32
C ASN A 52 8.04 20.65 10.14
N GLY A 53 8.73 19.56 10.44
CA GLY A 53 8.17 18.43 11.21
C GLY A 53 7.29 17.48 10.41
N ALA A 54 7.23 17.63 9.08
CA ALA A 54 6.61 16.65 8.22
C ALA A 54 7.36 15.32 8.26
N ILE A 55 6.69 14.25 7.81
CA ILE A 55 7.27 12.92 7.69
C ILE A 55 7.13 12.48 6.24
N LEU A 56 8.23 12.02 5.63
CA LEU A 56 8.24 11.41 4.31
C LEU A 56 8.22 9.90 4.45
N ILE A 57 7.37 9.23 3.68
CA ILE A 57 7.15 7.80 3.79
C ILE A 57 7.22 7.20 2.39
N ALA A 58 8.22 6.35 2.15
CA ALA A 58 8.36 5.60 0.92
C ALA A 58 7.73 4.22 1.11
N GLY A 59 6.65 3.94 0.39
CA GLY A 59 5.91 2.69 0.50
C GLY A 59 4.81 2.59 -0.54
N PRO A 60 4.63 1.44 -1.21
CA PRO A 60 3.49 1.24 -2.08
C PRO A 60 2.18 1.46 -1.34
N ASN A 61 1.23 2.07 -2.04
CA ASN A 61 -0.16 2.05 -1.65
C ASN A 61 -0.89 1.14 -2.60
N ASN A 62 -1.47 0.07 -2.07
CA ASN A 62 -2.51 -0.69 -2.78
C ASN A 62 -2.09 -1.30 -4.15
N SER A 63 -0.80 -1.34 -4.46
CA SER A 63 -0.20 -1.89 -5.68
C SER A 63 1.20 -2.46 -5.37
N SER A 64 1.76 -3.28 -6.27
CA SER A 64 3.16 -3.75 -6.17
C SER A 64 4.18 -2.66 -6.54
N LEU A 65 3.70 -1.50 -7.00
CA LEU A 65 4.46 -0.31 -7.40
C LEU A 65 4.32 0.77 -6.32
N GLY A 66 5.44 1.41 -6.00
CA GLY A 66 5.63 2.27 -4.83
C GLY A 66 5.00 3.65 -4.97
N ASP A 67 4.84 4.35 -3.85
CA ASP A 67 4.52 5.78 -3.78
C ASP A 67 5.39 6.45 -2.69
N VAL A 68 5.49 7.78 -2.73
CA VAL A 68 6.04 8.58 -1.63
C VAL A 68 4.96 9.50 -1.07
N PHE A 69 4.72 9.38 0.23
CA PHE A 69 3.76 10.18 0.98
C PHE A 69 4.45 11.20 1.86
N ARG A 70 3.80 12.34 2.05
CA ARG A 70 4.10 13.32 3.09
C ARG A 70 2.98 13.34 4.12
N TYR A 71 3.32 13.19 5.39
CA TYR A 71 2.41 13.40 6.52
C TYR A 71 2.73 14.72 7.21
N ASP A 72 1.73 15.58 7.37
CA ASP A 72 1.87 16.94 7.95
C ASP A 72 1.42 17.04 9.42
N GLY A 73 1.17 15.90 10.07
CA GLY A 73 0.59 15.84 11.41
C GLY A 73 -0.95 15.73 11.41
N LYS A 74 -1.60 15.89 10.27
CA LYS A 74 -3.04 15.75 10.10
C LYS A 74 -3.40 14.74 9.03
N SER A 75 -2.78 14.83 7.86
CA SER A 75 -3.16 14.05 6.68
C SER A 75 -1.96 13.56 5.87
N PHE A 76 -2.16 12.50 5.09
CA PHE A 76 -1.19 11.99 4.13
C PHE A 76 -1.46 12.60 2.75
N THR A 77 -0.42 13.13 2.11
CA THR A 77 -0.44 13.59 0.71
C THR A 77 0.50 12.73 -0.12
N ASN A 78 0.01 12.11 -1.20
CA ASN A 78 0.87 11.41 -2.16
C ASN A 78 1.60 12.43 -3.05
N LEU A 79 2.94 12.44 -2.98
CA LEU A 79 3.81 13.35 -3.74
C LEU A 79 4.11 12.83 -5.16
N THR A 80 3.90 11.55 -5.41
CA THR A 80 4.28 10.86 -6.66
C THR A 80 3.08 10.54 -7.56
N ASN A 81 1.87 10.94 -7.18
CA ASN A 81 0.63 10.64 -7.89
C ASN A 81 0.59 11.08 -9.37
N LYS A 82 1.42 12.05 -9.76
CA LYS A 82 1.53 12.55 -11.15
C LYS A 82 2.70 11.96 -11.95
N ILE A 83 3.58 11.18 -11.31
CA ILE A 83 4.79 10.62 -11.96
C ILE A 83 4.47 9.30 -12.67
N GLY A 84 3.49 8.55 -12.17
CA GLY A 84 3.16 7.22 -12.66
C GLY A 84 3.75 6.11 -11.79
N PRO A 85 3.46 4.84 -12.11
CA PRO A 85 3.68 3.74 -11.18
C PRO A 85 5.13 3.25 -11.25
N HIS A 86 5.92 3.59 -10.22
CA HIS A 86 7.34 3.21 -10.10
C HIS A 86 7.66 2.67 -8.72
N ARG A 87 8.71 1.86 -8.59
CA ARG A 87 9.10 1.30 -7.30
C ARG A 87 9.97 2.27 -6.51
N PHE A 88 9.35 3.30 -5.95
CA PHE A 88 10.00 4.22 -5.02
C PHE A 88 10.50 3.48 -3.77
N TRP A 89 11.74 3.75 -3.40
CA TRP A 89 12.44 3.05 -2.34
C TRP A 89 12.79 3.95 -1.16
N ASP A 90 13.22 5.17 -1.45
CA ASP A 90 13.67 6.14 -0.47
C ASP A 90 13.27 7.56 -0.90
N ALA A 91 13.19 8.46 0.08
CA ALA A 91 12.86 9.86 -0.14
C ALA A 91 13.63 10.77 0.83
N LEU A 92 14.15 11.89 0.34
CA LEU A 92 14.88 12.86 1.14
C LEU A 92 14.36 14.26 0.85
N GLU A 93 14.05 15.03 1.89
CA GLU A 93 13.95 16.49 1.77
C GLU A 93 15.32 17.09 2.11
N ASP A 94 15.91 17.80 1.15
CA ASP A 94 17.20 18.45 1.35
C ASP A 94 17.07 19.73 2.19
N ARG A 95 18.20 20.27 2.66
CA ARG A 95 18.22 21.51 3.47
C ARG A 95 17.66 22.75 2.78
N ARG A 96 17.43 22.70 1.46
CA ARG A 96 16.82 23.78 0.67
C ARG A 96 15.32 23.57 0.47
N GLY A 97 14.75 22.49 1.02
CA GLY A 97 13.33 22.15 0.94
C GLY A 97 12.93 21.45 -0.36
N ASN A 98 13.90 20.98 -1.16
CA ASN A 98 13.58 20.15 -2.32
C ASN A 98 13.48 18.70 -1.92
N ILE A 99 12.65 17.94 -2.63
CA ILE A 99 12.39 16.54 -2.32
C ILE A 99 12.96 15.66 -3.43
N TRP A 100 13.73 14.66 -3.02
CA TRP A 100 14.33 13.66 -3.87
C TRP A 100 13.62 12.33 -3.65
N PHE A 101 13.18 11.69 -4.73
CA PHE A 101 12.56 10.37 -4.72
C PHE A 101 13.47 9.40 -5.48
N THR A 102 13.91 8.33 -4.84
CA THR A 102 14.68 7.29 -5.53
C THR A 102 13.80 6.11 -5.87
N SER A 103 14.04 5.49 -7.02
CA SER A 103 13.32 4.31 -7.47
C SER A 103 14.26 3.18 -7.85
N THR A 104 13.77 1.95 -7.71
CA THR A 104 14.53 0.74 -8.11
C THR A 104 14.41 0.40 -9.60
N ASP A 105 13.58 1.13 -10.35
CA ASP A 105 13.26 0.83 -11.75
C ASP A 105 13.32 2.03 -12.71
N SER A 106 13.38 3.27 -12.22
CA SER A 106 13.26 4.45 -13.08
C SER A 106 14.21 5.60 -12.74
N GLY A 107 15.20 5.42 -11.86
CA GLY A 107 16.16 6.46 -11.51
C GLY A 107 15.69 7.36 -10.36
N VAL A 108 15.98 8.65 -10.46
CA VAL A 108 15.73 9.64 -9.41
C VAL A 108 14.80 10.73 -9.92
N TYR A 109 13.85 11.12 -9.08
CA TYR A 109 12.99 12.28 -9.33
C TYR A 109 13.31 13.39 -8.32
N TYR A 110 13.35 14.62 -8.80
CA TYR A 110 13.64 15.82 -8.02
C TYR A 110 12.45 16.77 -8.09
N TYR A 111 11.93 17.17 -6.94
CA TYR A 111 10.80 18.06 -6.82
C TYR A 111 11.19 19.31 -6.02
N ASN A 112 11.13 20.47 -6.68
CA ASN A 112 11.48 21.77 -6.08
C ASN A 112 10.26 22.54 -5.52
N GLY A 113 9.12 21.87 -5.36
CA GLY A 113 7.86 22.52 -4.96
C GLY A 113 7.03 23.09 -6.12
N LYS A 114 7.57 23.15 -7.34
CA LYS A 114 6.87 23.65 -8.55
C LYS A 114 6.85 22.64 -9.69
N SER A 115 7.97 22.00 -9.95
CA SER A 115 8.20 21.10 -11.08
C SER A 115 8.93 19.85 -10.63
N ILE A 116 8.66 18.74 -11.32
CA ILE A 116 9.39 17.48 -11.15
C ILE A 116 10.39 17.36 -12.30
N GLN A 117 11.65 17.10 -11.96
CA GLN A 117 12.69 16.71 -12.89
C GLN A 117 13.00 15.22 -12.70
N HIS A 118 13.44 14.58 -13.78
CA HIS A 118 13.73 13.16 -13.81
C HIS A 118 15.18 12.96 -14.24
N PHE A 119 15.93 12.22 -13.43
CA PHE A 119 17.34 11.92 -13.66
C PHE A 119 17.52 10.42 -13.83
N THR A 120 18.06 10.07 -14.99
CA THR A 120 18.44 8.72 -15.39
C THR A 120 19.91 8.72 -15.85
N THR A 121 20.36 7.60 -16.39
CA THR A 121 21.67 7.50 -17.04
C THR A 121 21.88 8.52 -18.17
N THR A 122 20.82 9.00 -18.83
CA THR A 122 20.95 10.04 -19.87
C THR A 122 21.31 11.40 -19.28
N GLU A 123 20.95 11.66 -18.03
CA GLU A 123 21.28 12.88 -17.29
C GLU A 123 22.59 12.74 -16.48
N GLY A 124 23.24 11.58 -16.53
CA GLY A 124 24.54 11.32 -15.92
C GLY A 124 24.52 10.48 -14.65
N LEU A 125 23.35 9.97 -14.21
CA LEU A 125 23.26 9.00 -13.13
C LEU A 125 24.04 7.71 -13.48
N ALA A 126 24.74 7.09 -12.52
CA ALA A 126 25.50 5.87 -12.80
C ALA A 126 24.62 4.67 -13.21
N ASN A 127 23.43 4.56 -12.62
CA ASN A 127 22.47 3.49 -12.90
C ASN A 127 21.05 3.91 -12.48
N ASN A 128 20.02 3.48 -13.22
CA ASN A 128 18.62 3.82 -12.95
C ASN A 128 18.00 3.06 -11.76
N ARG A 129 18.70 2.07 -11.21
CA ARG A 129 18.29 1.41 -9.97
C ARG A 129 18.93 2.14 -8.79
N VAL A 130 18.13 2.86 -8.01
CA VAL A 130 18.59 3.69 -6.89
C VAL A 130 17.84 3.35 -5.61
N MET A 131 18.58 2.97 -4.57
CA MET A 131 18.02 2.46 -3.31
C MET A 131 18.27 3.36 -2.10
N SER A 132 19.18 4.33 -2.20
CA SER A 132 19.46 5.22 -1.09
C SER A 132 19.77 6.62 -1.60
N VAL A 133 19.35 7.61 -0.81
CA VAL A 133 19.68 9.01 -1.00
C VAL A 133 20.11 9.64 0.33
N TYR A 134 21.18 10.43 0.27
CA TYR A 134 21.77 11.10 1.42
C TYR A 134 22.29 12.50 1.05
N GLU A 135 22.09 13.49 1.90
CA GLU A 135 22.71 14.82 1.77
C GLU A 135 23.86 14.93 2.77
N ASP A 136 25.08 15.18 2.26
CA ASP A 136 26.25 15.41 3.13
C ASP A 136 26.25 16.80 3.76
N LYS A 137 27.19 17.08 4.67
CA LYS A 137 27.34 18.39 5.34
C LYS A 137 27.66 19.54 4.38
N ALA A 138 28.20 19.25 3.19
CA ALA A 138 28.47 20.26 2.16
C ALA A 138 27.24 20.55 1.27
N GLY A 139 26.15 19.80 1.45
CA GLY A 139 24.92 19.93 0.65
C GLY A 139 24.98 19.19 -0.69
N ILE A 140 25.93 18.26 -0.86
CA ILE A 140 25.99 17.36 -2.01
C ILE A 140 25.02 16.21 -1.76
N ILE A 141 24.26 15.86 -2.81
CA ILE A 141 23.34 14.74 -2.75
C ILE A 141 24.02 13.50 -3.30
N TRP A 142 24.04 12.44 -2.52
CA TRP A 142 24.64 11.15 -2.82
C TRP A 142 23.55 10.11 -3.05
N PHE A 143 23.68 9.35 -4.13
CA PHE A 143 22.76 8.30 -4.53
C PHE A 143 23.48 6.96 -4.58
N GLY A 144 22.97 5.98 -3.83
CA GLY A 144 23.39 4.60 -3.93
C GLY A 144 22.71 3.91 -5.10
N THR A 145 23.48 3.65 -6.16
CA THR A 145 22.96 3.11 -7.42
C THR A 145 23.38 1.65 -7.63
N GLY A 146 22.74 0.98 -8.59
CA GLY A 146 23.13 -0.36 -9.04
C GLY A 146 24.49 -0.45 -9.73
N ASP A 147 25.23 0.65 -9.92
CA ASP A 147 26.62 0.65 -10.43
C ASP A 147 27.53 1.61 -9.65
N GLY A 148 27.47 1.52 -8.31
CA GLY A 148 28.24 2.36 -7.40
C GLY A 148 27.48 3.61 -6.98
N ILE A 149 28.20 4.70 -6.70
CA ILE A 149 27.62 5.92 -6.13
C ILE A 149 27.61 7.05 -7.16
N SER A 150 26.48 7.73 -7.29
CA SER A 150 26.40 9.01 -8.02
C SER A 150 26.33 10.15 -7.02
N ARG A 151 27.14 11.19 -7.20
CA ARG A 151 27.03 12.42 -6.40
C ARG A 151 26.59 13.58 -7.28
N TYR A 152 25.71 14.42 -6.76
CA TYR A 152 25.14 15.57 -7.45
C TYR A 152 25.38 16.85 -6.67
N ASP A 153 26.04 17.81 -7.31
CA ASP A 153 26.44 19.09 -6.71
C ASP A 153 25.44 20.24 -6.94
N GLY A 154 24.26 19.92 -7.48
CA GLY A 154 23.28 20.92 -7.91
C GLY A 154 23.41 21.31 -9.39
N ARG A 155 24.45 20.85 -10.09
CA ARG A 155 24.68 21.13 -11.52
C ARG A 155 24.92 19.88 -12.34
N SER A 156 25.72 18.95 -11.84
CA SER A 156 26.13 17.76 -12.60
C SER A 156 26.37 16.55 -11.72
N PHE A 157 26.25 15.36 -12.31
CA PHE A 157 26.62 14.12 -11.66
C PHE A 157 28.11 13.83 -11.80
N ARG A 158 28.71 13.31 -10.72
CA ARG A 158 29.99 12.60 -10.77
C ARG A 158 29.82 11.20 -10.18
N ASN A 159 30.19 10.20 -10.97
CA ASN A 159 29.99 8.80 -10.63
C ASN A 159 31.27 8.18 -10.08
N LEU A 160 31.13 7.40 -9.01
CA LEU A 160 32.17 6.59 -8.40
C LEU A 160 31.75 5.13 -8.59
N LYS A 161 32.48 4.38 -9.42
CA LYS A 161 32.19 2.96 -9.72
C LYS A 161 32.42 2.01 -8.55
N ASN A 162 32.90 2.53 -7.41
CA ASN A 162 33.02 1.83 -6.14
C ASN A 162 32.13 2.56 -5.11
N PRO A 163 31.61 1.84 -4.08
CA PRO A 163 31.93 0.46 -3.74
C PRO A 163 31.28 -0.58 -4.68
N ASN A 164 32.05 -1.59 -5.08
CA ASN A 164 31.58 -2.72 -5.87
C ASN A 164 31.79 -4.02 -5.08
N PRO A 165 30.85 -4.38 -4.19
CA PRO A 165 31.00 -5.56 -3.33
C PRO A 165 31.00 -6.86 -4.14
N SER A 166 31.78 -7.85 -3.68
CA SER A 166 31.75 -9.20 -4.24
C SER A 166 30.35 -9.79 -4.16
N ARG A 167 29.90 -10.44 -5.24
CA ARG A 167 28.60 -11.12 -5.30
C ARG A 167 28.51 -12.24 -4.26
N VAL A 168 27.72 -12.05 -3.20
CA VAL A 168 27.56 -13.02 -2.10
C VAL A 168 26.68 -14.20 -2.51
N TYR A 169 25.63 -13.97 -3.31
CA TYR A 169 24.74 -15.04 -3.78
C TYR A 169 25.02 -15.40 -5.26
N LYS A 170 25.53 -16.62 -5.50
CA LYS A 170 25.61 -17.30 -6.81
C LYS A 170 24.65 -18.50 -6.89
N GLY A 171 23.41 -18.35 -6.42
CA GLY A 171 22.43 -19.45 -6.39
C GLY A 171 21.36 -19.32 -7.47
N GLU A 172 21.11 -20.39 -8.23
CA GLU A 172 20.17 -20.47 -9.35
C GLU A 172 18.67 -20.54 -8.95
N ASN A 173 18.33 -20.45 -7.66
CA ASN A 173 17.01 -20.88 -7.15
C ASN A 173 16.18 -19.82 -6.39
N TRP A 174 16.42 -18.52 -6.61
CA TRP A 174 15.46 -17.49 -6.23
C TRP A 174 15.12 -16.66 -7.47
N ASN A 175 14.00 -17.00 -8.13
CA ASN A 175 13.42 -16.40 -9.34
C ASN A 175 14.26 -15.27 -9.99
N ASN A 176 14.88 -15.62 -11.12
CA ASN A 176 15.91 -14.97 -11.91
C ASN A 176 15.67 -13.53 -12.43
N ASP A 177 14.94 -12.65 -11.75
CA ASP A 177 14.78 -11.25 -12.18
C ASP A 177 15.61 -10.23 -11.39
N PHE A 178 16.40 -10.69 -10.42
CA PHE A 178 17.12 -9.78 -9.55
C PHE A 178 18.46 -10.33 -9.04
N THR A 179 19.55 -9.94 -9.69
CA THR A 179 20.90 -10.14 -9.19
C THR A 179 21.22 -9.11 -8.10
N TRP A 180 20.66 -9.29 -6.89
CA TRP A 180 20.65 -8.34 -5.76
C TRP A 180 21.97 -8.17 -4.97
N ASN A 181 23.15 -8.14 -5.58
CA ASN A 181 24.40 -8.24 -4.81
C ASN A 181 25.18 -6.93 -4.61
N ASN A 182 24.91 -5.89 -5.39
CA ASN A 182 25.63 -4.61 -5.35
C ASN A 182 24.74 -3.42 -4.93
N ASP A 183 23.57 -3.70 -4.37
CA ASP A 183 22.68 -2.66 -3.87
C ASP A 183 23.34 -1.90 -2.71
N ILE A 184 23.48 -0.58 -2.89
CA ILE A 184 23.89 0.35 -1.84
C ILE A 184 22.64 0.73 -1.05
N THR A 185 22.51 0.12 0.12
CA THR A 185 21.33 0.16 0.98
C THR A 185 21.29 1.40 1.86
N THR A 186 22.45 1.96 2.20
CA THR A 186 22.57 3.13 3.07
C THR A 186 23.89 3.87 2.87
N ILE A 187 23.83 5.19 3.02
CA ILE A 187 24.97 6.10 2.99
C ILE A 187 24.81 7.06 4.16
N ILE A 188 25.87 7.26 4.96
CA ILE A 188 25.94 8.33 5.95
C ILE A 188 27.31 9.00 5.90
N GLU A 189 27.39 10.23 6.38
CA GLU A 189 28.66 10.90 6.68
C GLU A 189 28.87 10.93 8.20
N ASP A 190 30.04 10.47 8.66
CA ASP A 190 30.42 10.57 10.07
C ASP A 190 30.90 11.99 10.44
N LYS A 191 31.06 12.28 11.74
CA LYS A 191 31.56 13.59 12.23
C LYS A 191 32.91 13.99 11.65
N THR A 192 33.74 13.02 11.25
CA THR A 192 35.07 13.26 10.65
C THR A 192 35.00 13.61 9.16
N GLY A 193 33.84 13.46 8.53
CA GLY A 193 33.64 13.73 7.10
C GLY A 193 33.84 12.52 6.19
N ARG A 194 33.99 11.31 6.75
CA ARG A 194 34.07 10.08 5.95
C ARG A 194 32.68 9.57 5.64
N LEU A 195 32.49 9.06 4.43
CA LEU A 195 31.24 8.39 4.08
C LEU A 195 31.31 6.92 4.46
N TRP A 196 30.29 6.44 5.14
CA TRP A 196 30.07 5.03 5.41
C TRP A 196 28.98 4.53 4.48
N VAL A 197 29.27 3.46 3.77
CA VAL A 197 28.40 2.91 2.73
C VAL A 197 28.10 1.46 3.05
N GLY A 198 26.84 1.20 3.39
CA GLY A 198 26.31 -0.14 3.55
C GLY A 198 25.91 -0.73 2.21
N THR A 199 26.29 -1.98 1.99
CA THR A 199 25.84 -2.76 0.83
C THR A 199 25.40 -4.15 1.30
N ARG A 200 24.78 -4.91 0.40
CA ARG A 200 24.46 -6.31 0.68
C ARG A 200 25.69 -7.22 0.83
N GLY A 201 26.84 -6.85 0.28
CA GLY A 201 28.04 -7.70 0.30
C GLY A 201 29.20 -7.22 1.17
N ALA A 202 29.29 -5.92 1.46
CA ALA A 202 30.32 -5.33 2.30
C ALA A 202 29.91 -3.95 2.85
N VAL A 203 30.56 -3.51 3.93
CA VAL A 203 30.53 -2.10 4.35
C VAL A 203 31.82 -1.44 3.89
N PHE A 204 31.74 -0.23 3.36
CA PHE A 204 32.90 0.54 2.92
C PHE A 204 32.98 1.89 3.62
N VAL A 205 34.20 2.34 3.87
CA VAL A 205 34.49 3.70 4.34
C VAL A 205 35.20 4.46 3.22
N TYR A 206 34.70 5.64 2.91
CA TYR A 206 35.27 6.54 1.91
C TYR A 206 35.90 7.75 2.58
N ASP A 207 37.19 7.96 2.33
CA ASP A 207 37.99 9.07 2.87
C ASP A 207 38.02 10.30 1.95
N GLY A 208 37.18 10.34 0.90
CA GLY A 208 37.23 11.36 -0.15
C GLY A 208 38.13 10.97 -1.33
N LYS A 209 38.89 9.88 -1.23
CA LYS A 209 39.77 9.37 -2.30
C LYS A 209 39.47 7.92 -2.64
N THR A 210 39.40 7.04 -1.64
CA THR A 210 39.32 5.59 -1.81
C THR A 210 38.25 4.96 -0.92
N PHE A 211 37.58 3.91 -1.44
CA PHE A 211 36.67 3.08 -0.65
C PHE A 211 37.46 1.92 -0.06
N THR A 212 37.49 1.85 1.27
CA THR A 212 38.16 0.75 2.00
C THR A 212 37.09 -0.16 2.61
N PRO A 213 37.11 -1.48 2.33
CA PRO A 213 36.17 -2.42 2.94
C PRO A 213 36.43 -2.54 4.44
N LEU A 214 35.36 -2.58 5.22
CA LEU A 214 35.40 -2.72 6.67
C LEU A 214 35.55 -4.19 7.04
N ILE A 215 36.70 -4.55 7.61
CA ILE A 215 37.05 -5.94 7.97
C ILE A 215 37.06 -6.12 9.49
N HIS A 216 36.29 -7.08 9.99
CA HIS A 216 36.29 -7.54 11.37
C HIS A 216 36.65 -9.03 11.44
N LYS A 217 37.73 -9.37 12.17
CA LYS A 217 38.22 -10.77 12.33
C LYS A 217 38.35 -11.52 10.99
N GLY A 218 38.88 -10.84 9.98
CA GLY A 218 39.09 -11.41 8.64
C GLY A 218 37.83 -11.53 7.77
N LYS A 219 36.68 -11.03 8.23
CA LYS A 219 35.41 -11.03 7.47
C LYS A 219 34.86 -9.62 7.30
N THR A 220 34.15 -9.39 6.20
CA THR A 220 33.36 -8.15 6.03
C THR A 220 32.00 -8.30 6.69
N PHE A 221 31.39 -7.18 7.06
CA PHE A 221 29.96 -7.13 7.36
C PHE A 221 29.17 -7.28 6.07
N THR A 222 28.17 -8.16 6.06
CA THR A 222 27.31 -8.42 4.91
C THR A 222 25.86 -8.09 5.23
N ASN A 223 25.04 -7.83 4.23
CA ASN A 223 23.61 -7.58 4.40
C ASN A 223 23.32 -6.46 5.41
N VAL A 224 24.11 -5.38 5.35
CA VAL A 224 23.95 -4.22 6.23
C VAL A 224 22.92 -3.28 5.63
N TRP A 225 21.84 -3.01 6.36
CA TRP A 225 20.71 -2.20 5.88
C TRP A 225 20.66 -0.80 6.48
N SER A 226 21.30 -0.60 7.64
CA SER A 226 21.33 0.68 8.32
C SER A 226 22.68 0.91 8.96
N ILE A 227 23.18 2.13 8.84
CA ILE A 227 24.35 2.63 9.53
C ILE A 227 23.96 3.96 10.14
N ILE A 228 24.26 4.18 11.42
CA ILE A 228 24.13 5.50 12.06
C ILE A 228 25.40 5.81 12.85
N GLU A 229 25.66 7.10 13.04
CA GLU A 229 26.60 7.57 14.06
C GLU A 229 25.80 8.09 15.25
N ASP A 230 26.10 7.58 16.45
CA ASP A 230 25.47 8.06 17.68
C ASP A 230 26.06 9.40 18.16
N ARG A 231 25.41 10.04 19.13
CA ARG A 231 25.88 11.31 19.71
C ARG A 231 27.27 11.21 20.35
N LYS A 232 27.67 10.03 20.82
CA LYS A 232 29.01 9.77 21.37
C LYS A 232 30.07 9.54 20.29
N GLY A 233 29.68 9.44 19.02
CA GLY A 233 30.58 9.23 17.89
C GLY A 233 30.85 7.75 17.57
N ASN A 234 30.09 6.83 18.16
CA ASN A 234 30.17 5.42 17.78
C ASN A 234 29.38 5.17 16.49
N ILE A 235 29.90 4.29 15.65
CA ILE A 235 29.20 3.82 14.46
C ILE A 235 28.42 2.57 14.80
N TRP A 236 27.13 2.56 14.46
CA TRP A 236 26.25 1.41 14.64
C TRP A 236 25.94 0.80 13.27
N LEU A 237 26.03 -0.53 13.18
CA LEU A 237 25.75 -1.30 11.97
C LEU A 237 24.59 -2.26 12.23
N GLY A 238 23.59 -2.20 11.36
CA GLY A 238 22.45 -3.11 11.36
C GLY A 238 22.62 -4.21 10.34
N ASP A 239 22.98 -5.40 10.81
CA ASP A 239 23.04 -6.63 10.01
C ASP A 239 21.75 -7.43 10.27
N VAL A 240 20.94 -7.64 9.22
CA VAL A 240 19.66 -8.36 9.35
C VAL A 240 19.86 -9.82 9.76
N THR A 241 21.04 -10.38 9.51
CA THR A 241 21.39 -11.79 9.75
C THR A 241 22.25 -12.01 10.99
N HIS A 242 23.13 -11.07 11.34
CA HIS A 242 24.11 -11.21 12.42
C HIS A 242 24.00 -10.13 13.50
N GLY A 243 22.97 -9.28 13.42
CA GLY A 243 22.49 -8.46 14.52
C GLY A 243 23.00 -7.03 14.58
N LEU A 244 22.97 -6.46 15.79
CA LEU A 244 23.30 -5.06 16.06
C LEU A 244 24.76 -4.95 16.52
N TRP A 245 25.57 -4.21 15.77
CA TRP A 245 26.99 -4.00 16.06
C TRP A 245 27.28 -2.54 16.36
N ARG A 246 28.20 -2.30 17.29
CA ARG A 246 28.73 -0.97 17.62
C ARG A 246 30.24 -0.94 17.44
N TYR A 247 30.75 0.12 16.83
CA TYR A 247 32.16 0.44 16.68
C TYR A 247 32.48 1.76 17.38
N ASP A 248 33.40 1.72 18.33
CA ASP A 248 33.81 2.89 19.13
C ASP A 248 35.03 3.63 18.57
N GLY A 249 35.46 3.28 17.36
CA GLY A 249 36.71 3.77 16.77
C GLY A 249 37.90 2.83 16.99
N ASN A 250 37.77 1.81 17.84
CA ASN A 250 38.80 0.81 18.08
C ASN A 250 38.28 -0.63 17.94
N ILE A 251 37.17 -0.95 18.62
CA ILE A 251 36.66 -2.33 18.74
C ILE A 251 35.21 -2.41 18.24
N PHE A 252 34.92 -3.49 17.51
CA PHE A 252 33.54 -3.89 17.21
C PHE A 252 32.98 -4.74 18.34
N THR A 253 31.85 -4.32 18.88
CA THR A 253 31.07 -5.05 19.90
C THR A 253 29.73 -5.46 19.30
N GLN A 254 29.39 -6.75 19.36
CA GLN A 254 28.04 -7.21 19.06
C GLN A 254 27.15 -6.89 20.27
N VAL A 255 26.27 -5.90 20.10
CA VAL A 255 25.38 -5.42 21.16
C VAL A 255 24.14 -6.32 21.28
N SER A 256 23.72 -6.91 20.16
CA SER A 256 22.60 -7.86 20.12
C SER A 256 22.75 -8.87 19.01
N GLU A 257 22.36 -10.12 19.27
CA GLU A 257 22.24 -11.17 18.25
C GLU A 257 20.98 -11.01 17.39
N ARG A 258 20.02 -10.16 17.80
CA ARG A 258 18.79 -9.87 17.06
C ARG A 258 19.11 -9.16 15.76
N GLY A 259 18.63 -9.70 14.64
CA GLY A 259 18.83 -9.08 13.34
C GLY A 259 18.30 -7.66 13.31
N THR A 260 18.95 -6.80 12.53
CA THR A 260 18.65 -5.36 12.52
C THR A 260 18.56 -4.84 11.09
N TYR A 261 17.40 -4.26 10.75
CA TYR A 261 17.11 -3.63 9.46
C TYR A 261 17.27 -2.11 9.51
N ALA A 262 16.62 -1.44 10.46
CA ALA A 262 16.76 0.00 10.69
C ALA A 262 17.25 0.29 12.11
N ILE A 263 18.01 1.39 12.25
CA ILE A 263 18.53 1.88 13.53
C ILE A 263 18.26 3.39 13.63
N ILE A 264 17.82 3.86 14.80
CA ILE A 264 17.90 5.27 15.18
C ILE A 264 18.38 5.42 16.63
N GLU A 265 18.97 6.57 16.94
CA GLU A 265 19.17 7.02 18.32
C GLU A 265 18.10 8.08 18.65
N ASP A 266 17.30 7.84 19.69
CA ASP A 266 16.26 8.78 20.09
C ASP A 266 16.81 9.99 20.90
N LYS A 267 16.00 11.00 21.14
CA LYS A 267 16.36 12.18 21.98
C LYS A 267 16.85 11.82 23.37
N LYS A 268 16.44 10.68 23.93
CA LYS A 268 16.83 10.21 25.27
C LYS A 268 18.12 9.38 25.24
N GLY A 269 18.69 9.11 24.06
CA GLY A 269 19.92 8.32 23.89
C GLY A 269 19.67 6.81 23.85
N ASN A 270 18.42 6.36 23.72
CA ASN A 270 18.12 4.96 23.49
C ASN A 270 18.40 4.62 22.02
N ILE A 271 18.80 3.38 21.77
CA ILE A 271 18.87 2.85 20.41
C ILE A 271 17.58 2.11 20.13
N TRP A 272 16.99 2.39 18.98
CA TRP A 272 15.80 1.69 18.50
C TRP A 272 16.14 0.91 17.25
N THR A 273 15.60 -0.30 17.14
CA THR A 273 15.77 -1.13 15.96
C THR A 273 14.47 -1.75 15.50
N THR A 274 14.42 -2.01 14.20
CA THR A 274 13.49 -2.97 13.59
C THR A 274 14.29 -4.16 13.09
N GLY A 275 13.76 -5.38 13.18
CA GLY A 275 14.46 -6.56 12.67
C GLY A 275 13.99 -7.87 13.29
N PRO A 276 14.48 -9.02 12.79
CA PRO A 276 14.07 -10.33 13.29
C PRO A 276 14.55 -10.58 14.72
N VAL A 277 13.65 -11.05 15.56
CA VAL A 277 13.92 -11.38 16.98
C VAL A 277 14.83 -12.59 17.10
N ASN A 278 14.72 -13.53 16.17
CA ASN A 278 15.53 -14.74 16.10
C ASN A 278 16.12 -14.89 14.69
N THR A 279 17.44 -14.91 14.60
CA THR A 279 18.16 -15.03 13.32
C THR A 279 18.04 -16.43 12.70
N ALA A 280 17.72 -17.46 13.49
CA ALA A 280 17.40 -18.80 12.99
C ALA A 280 15.96 -18.91 12.44
N HIS A 281 15.06 -18.02 12.86
CA HIS A 281 13.66 -17.97 12.43
C HIS A 281 13.23 -16.54 12.15
N VAL A 282 13.64 -16.03 10.99
CA VAL A 282 13.45 -14.63 10.55
C VAL A 282 11.98 -14.23 10.27
N ALA A 283 11.01 -15.07 10.61
CA ALA A 283 9.59 -14.82 10.38
C ALA A 283 9.02 -13.78 11.35
N VAL A 284 9.57 -13.65 12.56
CA VAL A 284 9.06 -12.72 13.57
C VAL A 284 10.04 -11.57 13.78
N TRP A 285 9.55 -10.36 13.51
CA TRP A 285 10.26 -9.11 13.67
C TRP A 285 9.74 -8.33 14.86
N ALA A 286 10.59 -7.47 15.42
CA ALA A 286 10.24 -6.60 16.53
C ALA A 286 10.64 -5.15 16.26
N LEU A 287 9.83 -4.22 16.79
CA LEU A 287 10.30 -2.90 17.18
C LEU A 287 10.91 -3.03 18.58
N SER A 288 12.23 -2.86 18.67
CA SER A 288 13.00 -3.03 19.91
C SER A 288 13.60 -1.71 20.38
N ARG A 289 13.56 -1.46 21.70
CA ARG A 289 14.23 -0.31 22.35
C ARG A 289 15.33 -0.80 23.29
N TYR A 290 16.56 -0.36 23.06
CA TYR A 290 17.72 -0.61 23.91
C TYR A 290 17.91 0.59 24.85
N ASP A 291 17.80 0.34 26.15
CA ASP A 291 17.83 1.38 27.17
C ASP A 291 19.20 2.07 27.24
N ALA A 292 19.20 3.40 27.17
CA ALA A 292 20.39 4.24 27.15
C ALA A 292 21.35 4.01 28.33
N LYS A 293 20.82 3.70 29.52
CA LYS A 293 21.63 3.54 30.74
C LYS A 293 22.42 2.23 30.71
N SER A 294 21.86 1.19 30.11
CA SER A 294 22.46 -0.14 30.02
C SER A 294 23.11 -0.44 28.66
N LEU A 295 22.95 0.43 27.66
CA LEU A 295 23.39 0.27 26.27
C LEU A 295 24.87 -0.10 26.11
N TYR A 296 25.72 0.36 27.03
CA TYR A 296 27.18 0.12 27.01
C TYR A 296 27.63 -0.96 28.00
N SER A 297 26.70 -1.64 28.67
CA SER A 297 26.99 -2.79 29.51
C SER A 297 27.11 -4.09 28.68
N ASN A 298 27.58 -5.17 29.32
CA ASN A 298 27.71 -6.48 28.67
C ASN A 298 26.37 -7.10 28.22
N LYS A 299 25.25 -6.68 28.83
CA LYS A 299 23.90 -7.15 28.50
C LYS A 299 22.93 -5.96 28.57
N PRO A 300 22.78 -5.21 27.47
CA PRO A 300 21.83 -4.11 27.40
C PRO A 300 20.41 -4.57 27.74
N THR A 301 19.66 -3.72 28.45
CA THR A 301 18.24 -3.93 28.68
C THR A 301 17.50 -3.58 27.41
N VAL A 302 16.76 -4.56 26.87
CA VAL A 302 15.96 -4.41 25.66
C VAL A 302 14.49 -4.51 26.03
N ALA A 303 13.65 -3.65 25.47
CA ALA A 303 12.20 -3.75 25.53
C ALA A 303 11.65 -4.08 24.15
N GLU A 304 10.75 -5.06 24.07
CA GLU A 304 10.01 -5.39 22.85
C GLU A 304 8.70 -4.60 22.85
N ILE A 305 8.59 -3.64 21.93
CA ILE A 305 7.44 -2.73 21.88
C ILE A 305 6.30 -3.33 21.06
N MET A 306 6.62 -3.95 19.92
CA MET A 306 5.66 -4.60 19.05
C MET A 306 6.32 -5.76 18.30
N LEU A 307 5.57 -6.84 18.07
CA LEU A 307 5.93 -7.99 17.23
C LEU A 307 5.10 -7.99 15.95
N GLY A 308 5.66 -8.49 14.85
CA GLY A 308 4.96 -8.64 13.57
C GLY A 308 5.81 -9.33 12.51
N ASP A 309 5.28 -9.50 11.30
CA ASP A 309 5.91 -10.34 10.27
C ASP A 309 7.08 -9.64 9.55
N ALA A 310 7.08 -8.30 9.49
CA ALA A 310 8.21 -7.51 8.98
C ALA A 310 8.06 -6.03 9.34
N PHE A 311 9.11 -5.43 9.90
CA PHE A 311 9.21 -3.99 10.18
C PHE A 311 10.43 -3.41 9.46
N PHE A 312 10.27 -2.24 8.84
CA PHE A 312 11.29 -1.66 7.96
C PHE A 312 11.82 -0.34 8.54
N GLY A 313 11.86 0.72 7.73
CA GLY A 313 12.37 2.03 8.12
C GLY A 313 11.74 2.58 9.39
N LEU A 314 12.52 3.39 10.10
CA LEU A 314 12.28 3.83 11.46
C LEU A 314 12.71 5.30 11.60
N MET A 315 11.95 6.09 12.35
CA MET A 315 12.21 7.52 12.56
C MET A 315 11.66 7.99 13.91
N GLU A 316 12.35 8.90 14.60
CA GLU A 316 11.78 9.67 15.72
C GLU A 316 11.23 11.01 15.20
N ALA A 317 9.94 11.27 15.44
CA ALA A 317 9.28 12.52 15.09
C ALA A 317 9.60 13.67 16.07
N ASN A 318 9.18 14.89 15.73
CA ASN A 318 9.47 16.06 16.56
C ASN A 318 8.85 16.00 17.96
N ASP A 319 7.70 15.35 18.09
CA ASP A 319 7.01 15.12 19.36
C ASP A 319 7.63 13.97 20.20
N GLY A 320 8.65 13.29 19.66
CA GLY A 320 9.32 12.14 20.31
C GLY A 320 8.62 10.80 20.05
N SER A 321 7.55 10.77 19.24
CA SER A 321 6.93 9.52 18.81
C SER A 321 7.82 8.79 17.80
N ILE A 322 7.78 7.45 17.85
CA ILE A 322 8.55 6.58 16.96
C ILE A 322 7.66 6.12 15.83
N TRP A 323 8.02 6.47 14.60
CA TRP A 323 7.34 6.04 13.38
C TRP A 323 8.10 4.90 12.72
N PHE A 324 7.38 3.88 12.28
CA PHE A 324 7.99 2.73 11.63
C PHE A 324 7.08 2.14 10.54
N GLY A 325 7.74 1.66 9.48
CA GLY A 325 7.08 0.99 8.37
C GLY A 325 6.98 -0.52 8.61
N SER A 326 6.02 -1.16 7.96
CA SER A 326 5.86 -2.61 7.97
C SER A 326 5.44 -3.14 6.61
N ALA A 327 5.37 -4.46 6.47
CA ALA A 327 4.78 -5.10 5.30
C ALA A 327 3.31 -4.69 5.06
N THR A 328 2.61 -4.25 6.10
CA THR A 328 1.17 -3.98 6.12
C THR A 328 0.80 -2.52 6.33
N GLY A 329 1.76 -1.61 6.41
CA GLY A 329 1.48 -0.17 6.50
C GLY A 329 2.48 0.60 7.35
N VAL A 330 2.02 1.74 7.87
CA VAL A 330 2.80 2.63 8.72
C VAL A 330 2.18 2.76 10.10
N TYR A 331 3.05 2.79 11.11
CA TYR A 331 2.67 2.79 12.51
C TYR A 331 3.37 3.93 13.25
N ARG A 332 2.75 4.41 14.33
CA ARG A 332 3.34 5.35 15.29
C ARG A 332 3.24 4.79 16.70
N TYR A 333 4.34 4.85 17.44
CA TYR A 333 4.38 4.61 18.88
C TYR A 333 4.62 5.92 19.63
N ASP A 334 3.70 6.33 20.50
CA ASP A 334 3.82 7.57 21.30
C ASP A 334 4.41 7.37 22.72
N GLY A 335 4.90 6.17 23.00
CA GLY A 335 5.36 5.76 24.34
C GLY A 335 4.30 4.99 25.14
N LYS A 336 3.06 4.92 24.66
CA LYS A 336 1.98 4.16 25.31
C LYS A 336 1.08 3.43 24.32
N THR A 337 0.82 4.03 23.17
CA THR A 337 -0.12 3.54 22.17
C THR A 337 0.59 3.34 20.84
N ILE A 338 0.27 2.24 20.16
CA ILE A 338 0.58 2.02 18.75
C ILE A 338 -0.65 2.43 17.93
N THR A 339 -0.49 3.48 17.14
CA THR A 339 -1.46 3.88 16.14
C THR A 339 -1.12 3.17 14.83
N ASP A 340 -2.05 2.36 14.31
CA ASP A 340 -2.00 1.83 12.94
C ASP A 340 -2.71 2.83 12.01
N PHE A 341 -2.01 3.30 10.97
CA PHE A 341 -2.60 4.18 9.95
C PHE A 341 -3.08 3.40 8.72
N TYR A 342 -3.05 2.07 8.79
CA TYR A 342 -3.77 1.21 7.87
C TYR A 342 -5.14 0.85 8.43
N ASN A 343 -6.18 1.23 7.69
CA ASN A 343 -7.55 0.86 8.03
C ASN A 343 -7.87 -0.54 7.47
N LYS A 344 -7.72 -1.59 8.31
CA LYS A 344 -8.14 -2.96 7.99
C LYS A 344 -9.64 -3.23 8.21
N GLU A 345 -10.37 -2.36 8.91
CA GLU A 345 -11.68 -2.74 9.50
C GLU A 345 -12.80 -1.70 9.36
N GLY A 346 -12.63 -0.65 8.55
CA GLY A 346 -13.65 0.38 8.37
C GLY A 346 -14.39 0.25 7.05
N GLN A 347 -15.71 0.08 7.11
CA GLN A 347 -16.62 0.42 6.03
C GLN A 347 -16.42 1.90 5.66
N LYS A 348 -15.92 2.17 4.46
CA LYS A 348 -15.71 3.53 3.94
C LYS A 348 -16.96 3.98 3.20
N LYS A 349 -17.46 5.15 3.57
CA LYS A 349 -18.54 5.84 2.85
C LYS A 349 -17.95 6.66 1.72
N TYR A 350 -18.53 6.53 0.53
CA TYR A 350 -18.22 7.33 -0.64
C TYR A 350 -19.48 8.05 -1.07
N ILE A 351 -19.39 9.34 -1.34
CA ILE A 351 -20.48 10.17 -1.83
C ILE A 351 -20.50 10.10 -3.35
N ILE A 352 -21.67 9.85 -3.94
CA ILE A 352 -21.83 9.81 -5.39
C ILE A 352 -21.63 11.22 -5.97
N ASP A 353 -20.72 11.33 -6.94
CA ASP A 353 -20.55 12.53 -7.75
C ASP A 353 -21.64 12.55 -8.82
N THR A 354 -22.71 13.29 -8.55
CA THR A 354 -23.90 13.37 -9.42
C THR A 354 -23.61 13.95 -10.79
N LYS A 355 -22.53 14.74 -10.94
CA LYS A 355 -22.13 15.34 -12.23
C LYS A 355 -21.38 14.36 -13.13
N GLN A 356 -20.80 13.32 -12.56
CA GLN A 356 -20.00 12.32 -13.29
C GLN A 356 -20.66 10.95 -13.38
N SER A 357 -21.70 10.75 -12.58
CA SER A 357 -22.54 9.55 -12.60
C SER A 357 -23.66 9.72 -13.61
N ALA A 358 -24.07 8.62 -14.24
CA ALA A 358 -25.13 8.60 -15.23
C ALA A 358 -25.90 7.29 -15.14
N VAL A 359 -27.22 7.36 -15.24
CA VAL A 359 -28.10 6.22 -15.44
C VAL A 359 -28.77 6.41 -16.79
N VAL A 360 -28.46 5.52 -17.73
CA VAL A 360 -28.96 5.59 -19.11
C VAL A 360 -29.74 4.32 -19.37
N TRP A 361 -30.98 4.40 -19.82
CA TRP A 361 -31.66 3.20 -20.32
C TRP A 361 -31.59 3.14 -21.84
N ARG A 362 -31.50 1.92 -22.39
CA ARG A 362 -31.73 1.69 -23.82
C ARG A 362 -32.80 0.65 -24.00
N GLY A 363 -33.75 0.98 -24.87
CA GLY A 363 -34.95 0.21 -25.10
C GLY A 363 -36.17 1.09 -24.86
N SER A 364 -37.22 0.86 -25.63
CA SER A 364 -38.42 1.66 -25.54
C SER A 364 -39.06 1.54 -24.17
N MET A 365 -39.39 2.62 -23.46
CA MET A 365 -40.48 2.53 -22.47
C MET A 365 -41.85 2.32 -23.15
N LEU A 366 -41.94 2.60 -24.46
CA LEU A 366 -43.15 2.52 -25.27
C LEU A 366 -43.28 1.19 -26.00
N LEU A 367 -44.48 0.62 -25.97
CA LEU A 367 -44.80 -0.63 -26.64
C LEU A 367 -44.80 -0.42 -28.15
N GLY A 368 -43.98 -1.19 -28.88
CA GLY A 368 -44.10 -1.28 -30.33
C GLY A 368 -45.49 -1.82 -30.66
N SER A 369 -46.24 -1.13 -31.51
CA SER A 369 -47.60 -1.54 -31.87
C SER A 369 -47.74 -1.70 -33.37
N TRP A 370 -48.53 -2.69 -33.75
CA TRP A 370 -49.02 -2.85 -35.11
C TRP A 370 -50.40 -2.17 -35.22
N GLU A 371 -50.62 -1.46 -36.31
CA GLU A 371 -51.97 -1.05 -36.72
C GLU A 371 -52.25 -1.73 -38.07
N GLY A 372 -53.00 -2.83 -38.01
CA GLY A 372 -53.12 -3.76 -39.14
C GLY A 372 -51.77 -4.38 -39.51
N THR A 373 -51.32 -4.19 -40.75
CA THR A 373 -50.03 -4.70 -41.26
C THR A 373 -48.89 -3.68 -41.19
N ARG A 374 -49.13 -2.50 -40.60
CA ARG A 374 -48.15 -1.42 -40.54
C ARG A 374 -47.49 -1.38 -39.17
N PHE A 375 -46.17 -1.56 -39.15
CA PHE A 375 -45.34 -1.34 -37.97
C PHE A 375 -45.17 0.17 -37.75
N LEU A 376 -45.62 0.69 -36.61
CA LEU A 376 -45.69 2.14 -36.36
C LEU A 376 -44.49 2.70 -35.57
N GLY A 377 -43.53 1.86 -35.17
CA GLY A 377 -42.27 2.30 -34.56
C GLY A 377 -41.54 1.17 -33.83
N ASP A 378 -40.21 1.16 -33.92
CA ASP A 378 -39.34 0.15 -33.29
C ASP A 378 -39.03 0.41 -31.81
N GLY A 379 -39.46 1.57 -31.30
CA GLY A 379 -39.24 1.93 -29.91
C GLY A 379 -37.77 2.14 -29.54
N SER A 380 -36.88 2.44 -30.49
CA SER A 380 -35.45 2.67 -30.19
C SER A 380 -35.18 4.04 -29.53
N HIS A 381 -35.74 4.28 -28.34
CA HIS A 381 -35.47 5.48 -27.54
C HIS A 381 -34.39 5.22 -26.49
N THR A 382 -33.58 6.24 -26.24
CA THR A 382 -32.61 6.31 -25.14
C THR A 382 -32.92 7.55 -24.32
N GLY A 383 -33.04 7.39 -23.01
CA GLY A 383 -33.24 8.50 -22.08
C GLY A 383 -32.33 8.38 -20.87
N ASP A 384 -32.16 9.51 -20.18
CA ASP A 384 -31.26 9.66 -19.04
C ASP A 384 -32.06 9.94 -17.77
N VAL A 385 -31.67 9.29 -16.66
CA VAL A 385 -32.17 9.61 -15.31
C VAL A 385 -31.09 10.29 -14.52
N ASP A 386 -31.39 11.46 -13.97
CA ASP A 386 -30.45 12.17 -13.10
C ASP A 386 -30.38 11.51 -11.71
N ILE A 387 -29.15 11.36 -11.20
CA ILE A 387 -28.91 10.93 -9.82
C ILE A 387 -28.96 12.18 -8.93
N LEU A 388 -29.89 12.19 -7.97
CA LEU A 388 -30.05 13.31 -7.02
C LEU A 388 -28.97 13.30 -5.95
N LYS A 389 -28.70 12.13 -5.37
CA LYS A 389 -27.69 11.89 -4.34
C LYS A 389 -27.54 10.39 -4.11
N GLY A 390 -26.48 10.01 -3.41
CA GLY A 390 -26.33 8.67 -2.89
C GLY A 390 -24.96 8.43 -2.31
N GLU A 391 -24.76 7.21 -1.84
CA GLU A 391 -23.52 6.76 -1.25
C GLU A 391 -23.21 5.30 -1.59
N LEU A 392 -21.93 4.98 -1.68
CA LEU A 392 -21.44 3.60 -1.72
C LEU A 392 -20.70 3.29 -0.43
N LEU A 393 -20.93 2.10 0.11
CA LEU A 393 -20.23 1.56 1.27
C LEU A 393 -19.23 0.52 0.77
N ILE A 394 -17.96 0.79 0.97
CA ILE A 394 -16.86 -0.01 0.45
C ILE A 394 -15.96 -0.45 1.59
N GLU A 395 -15.75 -1.75 1.72
CA GLU A 395 -14.90 -2.37 2.72
C GLU A 395 -13.88 -3.25 2.01
N ASN A 396 -12.59 -3.11 2.33
CA ASN A 396 -11.52 -3.93 1.73
C ASN A 396 -11.58 -3.99 0.18
N ARG A 397 -11.86 -2.85 -0.46
CA ARG A 397 -12.05 -2.71 -1.92
C ARG A 397 -13.19 -3.52 -2.51
N ARG A 398 -14.14 -3.92 -1.67
CA ARG A 398 -15.38 -4.59 -2.06
C ARG A 398 -16.54 -3.68 -1.75
N LEU A 399 -17.43 -3.55 -2.71
CA LEU A 399 -18.73 -2.94 -2.45
C LEU A 399 -19.47 -3.85 -1.47
N VAL A 400 -19.87 -3.30 -0.32
CA VAL A 400 -20.61 -4.03 0.72
C VAL A 400 -22.01 -3.46 0.94
N GLY A 401 -22.29 -2.26 0.40
CA GLY A 401 -23.60 -1.63 0.48
C GLY A 401 -23.61 -0.29 -0.25
N GLY A 402 -24.70 0.45 -0.09
CA GLY A 402 -24.89 1.76 -0.69
C GLY A 402 -26.34 2.02 -1.07
N ALA A 403 -26.68 3.27 -1.29
CA ALA A 403 -28.00 3.69 -1.72
C ALA A 403 -27.89 4.86 -2.71
N VAL A 404 -28.80 4.91 -3.68
CA VAL A 404 -28.90 6.01 -4.64
C VAL A 404 -30.35 6.45 -4.78
N GLU A 405 -30.56 7.76 -4.85
CA GLU A 405 -31.83 8.39 -5.20
C GLU A 405 -31.73 8.97 -6.61
N VAL A 406 -32.72 8.68 -7.44
CA VAL A 406 -32.80 9.16 -8.83
C VAL A 406 -34.06 9.99 -9.04
N ASP A 407 -33.95 11.05 -9.85
CA ASP A 407 -35.06 11.93 -10.21
C ASP A 407 -35.83 11.35 -11.38
N MET A 408 -37.04 10.87 -11.10
CA MET A 408 -37.91 10.28 -12.12
C MET A 408 -38.51 11.34 -13.05
N ASN A 409 -38.48 12.64 -12.73
CA ASN A 409 -38.99 13.69 -13.61
C ASN A 409 -38.12 13.91 -14.85
N THR A 410 -36.85 13.52 -14.80
CA THR A 410 -35.94 13.65 -15.95
C THR A 410 -36.20 12.56 -16.98
N ILE A 411 -37.01 11.56 -16.64
CA ILE A 411 -37.53 10.64 -17.64
C ILE A 411 -38.35 11.46 -18.63
N GLU A 412 -37.95 11.44 -19.90
CA GLU A 412 -38.64 12.19 -20.94
C GLU A 412 -40.15 11.90 -20.88
N ASN A 413 -40.94 12.95 -20.64
CA ASN A 413 -42.39 12.87 -20.58
C ASN A 413 -42.93 12.58 -21.99
N PHE A 414 -43.11 11.31 -22.32
CA PHE A 414 -43.85 10.94 -23.52
C PHE A 414 -45.32 10.67 -23.17
N VAL A 415 -46.22 11.50 -23.71
CA VAL A 415 -47.67 11.28 -23.59
C VAL A 415 -48.07 10.20 -24.61
N ASP A 416 -48.23 8.95 -24.18
CA ASP A 416 -48.85 7.93 -25.03
C ASP A 416 -50.34 8.29 -25.19
N GLN A 417 -50.72 8.78 -26.37
CA GLN A 417 -52.10 9.21 -26.66
C GLN A 417 -53.08 8.03 -26.82
N ARG A 418 -52.66 6.79 -26.52
CA ARG A 418 -53.42 5.57 -26.79
C ARG A 418 -53.96 4.93 -25.51
N SER A 419 -55.23 4.58 -25.53
CA SER A 419 -56.01 4.09 -24.37
C SER A 419 -55.68 2.68 -23.87
N PHE A 420 -54.76 1.95 -24.52
CA PHE A 420 -54.49 0.53 -24.23
C PHE A 420 -53.23 0.28 -23.40
N ASN A 421 -52.36 1.27 -23.23
CA ASN A 421 -51.13 1.15 -22.44
C ASN A 421 -51.30 1.90 -21.12
N GLN A 422 -51.82 1.23 -20.10
CA GLN A 422 -51.87 1.80 -18.75
C GLN A 422 -50.60 1.45 -18.00
N LEU A 423 -49.77 2.46 -17.73
CA LEU A 423 -48.72 2.33 -16.72
C LEU A 423 -49.38 2.07 -15.36
N PRO A 424 -48.79 1.22 -14.52
CA PRO A 424 -49.22 1.10 -13.14
C PRO A 424 -49.20 2.47 -12.45
N ALA A 425 -50.13 2.71 -11.52
CA ALA A 425 -50.26 4.01 -10.85
C ALA A 425 -48.97 4.50 -10.18
N PHE A 426 -48.10 3.57 -9.79
CA PHE A 426 -46.80 3.86 -9.18
C PHE A 426 -45.73 4.37 -10.14
N PHE A 427 -45.96 4.29 -11.44
CA PHE A 427 -45.09 4.89 -12.46
C PHE A 427 -45.49 6.32 -12.84
N ASP A 428 -46.46 6.93 -12.15
CA ASP A 428 -46.78 8.35 -12.32
C ASP A 428 -45.63 9.22 -11.77
N VAL A 429 -44.69 9.57 -12.66
CA VAL A 429 -43.48 10.35 -12.31
C VAL A 429 -43.78 11.75 -11.77
N LYS A 430 -44.96 12.31 -12.09
CA LYS A 430 -45.37 13.61 -11.53
C LYS A 430 -45.82 13.47 -10.08
N LYS A 431 -46.44 12.34 -9.73
CA LYS A 431 -46.88 12.02 -8.37
C LYS A 431 -45.75 11.42 -7.53
N PHE A 432 -44.85 10.65 -8.15
CA PHE A 432 -43.72 9.96 -7.53
C PHE A 432 -42.40 10.30 -8.21
N PRO A 433 -41.86 11.51 -7.94
CA PRO A 433 -40.71 12.04 -8.66
C PRO A 433 -39.38 11.41 -8.25
N VAL A 434 -39.35 10.48 -7.29
CA VAL A 434 -38.10 9.92 -6.76
C VAL A 434 -38.20 8.40 -6.70
N SER A 435 -37.17 7.72 -7.20
CA SER A 435 -36.93 6.30 -6.97
C SER A 435 -35.64 6.08 -6.19
N THR A 436 -35.60 5.02 -5.38
CA THR A 436 -34.42 4.64 -4.58
C THR A 436 -33.95 3.25 -4.97
N PHE A 437 -32.64 3.06 -5.07
CA PHE A 437 -32.02 1.74 -5.11
C PHE A 437 -31.08 1.57 -3.92
N SER A 438 -31.28 0.52 -3.13
CA SER A 438 -30.44 0.19 -1.97
C SER A 438 -29.80 -1.19 -2.13
N ILE A 439 -28.49 -1.27 -2.02
CA ILE A 439 -27.73 -2.52 -2.14
C ILE A 439 -27.92 -3.36 -0.87
N THR A 440 -28.33 -4.62 -1.04
CA THR A 440 -28.57 -5.56 0.07
C THR A 440 -27.58 -6.72 0.07
N LYS A 441 -26.99 -7.06 -1.08
CA LYS A 441 -25.98 -8.12 -1.20
C LYS A 441 -25.06 -7.84 -2.39
N VAL A 442 -23.77 -8.15 -2.21
CA VAL A 442 -22.77 -8.12 -3.30
C VAL A 442 -22.01 -9.44 -3.30
N GLU A 443 -21.93 -10.07 -4.47
CA GLU A 443 -21.18 -11.31 -4.68
C GLU A 443 -19.99 -11.02 -5.61
N THR A 444 -18.79 -11.46 -5.23
CA THR A 444 -17.61 -11.32 -6.08
C THR A 444 -17.57 -12.46 -7.09
N VAL A 445 -17.58 -12.14 -8.38
CA VAL A 445 -17.46 -13.13 -9.47
C VAL A 445 -16.00 -13.31 -9.86
N SER A 446 -15.22 -12.23 -9.89
CA SER A 446 -13.76 -12.26 -10.01
C SER A 446 -13.16 -11.05 -9.28
N ASP A 447 -12.10 -11.26 -8.51
CA ASP A 447 -11.50 -10.23 -7.65
C ASP A 447 -10.56 -9.26 -8.38
N GLY A 448 -10.55 -9.28 -9.72
CA GLY A 448 -9.70 -8.40 -10.53
C GLY A 448 -8.21 -8.70 -10.39
N LYS A 449 -7.82 -9.85 -9.84
CA LYS A 449 -6.40 -10.25 -9.84
C LYS A 449 -6.07 -10.87 -11.19
N THR A 450 -5.24 -10.18 -11.97
CA THR A 450 -4.47 -10.84 -13.02
C THR A 450 -3.17 -11.33 -12.40
N GLU A 451 -3.00 -12.66 -12.32
CA GLU A 451 -1.68 -13.23 -12.07
C GLU A 451 -0.82 -12.98 -13.32
N GLY A 452 0.15 -12.08 -13.22
CA GLY A 452 1.24 -12.05 -14.17
C GLY A 452 2.01 -13.36 -14.07
N ARG A 453 2.48 -13.90 -15.21
CA ARG A 453 3.27 -15.17 -15.29
C ARG A 453 4.52 -15.24 -14.39
N ASN A 454 4.86 -14.16 -13.68
CA ASN A 454 6.04 -14.04 -12.81
C ASN A 454 5.71 -13.78 -11.33
N GLY A 455 4.47 -14.00 -10.87
CA GLY A 455 4.08 -13.75 -9.46
C GLY A 455 4.03 -12.26 -9.07
N ASN A 456 4.18 -11.35 -10.04
CA ASN A 456 3.85 -9.94 -9.87
C ASN A 456 2.34 -9.77 -10.06
N MET A 457 1.66 -9.42 -8.97
CA MET A 457 0.24 -9.08 -8.98
C MET A 457 0.10 -7.68 -9.60
N THR A 458 -0.43 -7.60 -10.82
CA THR A 458 -0.90 -6.34 -11.42
C THR A 458 -2.28 -6.03 -10.84
N ILE A 459 -2.37 -5.01 -9.99
CA ILE A 459 -3.62 -4.58 -9.35
C ILE A 459 -4.27 -3.50 -10.21
N GLU A 460 -4.64 -3.85 -11.44
CA GLU A 460 -5.52 -3.04 -12.29
C GLU A 460 -6.66 -3.89 -12.88
N GLY A 461 -7.13 -4.90 -12.15
CA GLY A 461 -8.32 -5.62 -12.61
C GLY A 461 -9.59 -4.93 -12.18
N VAL A 462 -10.44 -4.69 -13.17
CA VAL A 462 -11.87 -4.47 -12.98
C VAL A 462 -12.43 -5.64 -12.17
N ALA A 463 -12.93 -5.39 -10.97
CA ALA A 463 -13.60 -6.42 -10.18
C ALA A 463 -14.99 -6.66 -10.78
N SER A 464 -15.25 -7.89 -11.24
CA SER A 464 -16.58 -8.31 -11.69
C SER A 464 -17.36 -8.76 -10.46
N ILE A 465 -18.48 -8.08 -10.21
CA ILE A 465 -19.36 -8.33 -9.08
C ILE A 465 -20.79 -8.56 -9.57
N LYS A 466 -21.60 -9.21 -8.74
CA LYS A 466 -23.05 -9.30 -8.91
C LYS A 466 -23.67 -8.51 -7.76
N VAL A 467 -24.45 -7.49 -8.09
CA VAL A 467 -25.08 -6.59 -7.13
C VAL A 467 -26.56 -6.96 -7.04
N THR A 468 -27.02 -7.25 -5.82
CA THR A 468 -28.43 -7.42 -5.50
C THR A 468 -28.86 -6.27 -4.60
N GLY A 469 -30.01 -5.69 -4.91
CA GLY A 469 -30.57 -4.60 -4.12
C GLY A 469 -32.06 -4.48 -4.29
N ASN A 470 -32.63 -3.57 -3.52
CA ASN A 470 -34.03 -3.24 -3.54
C ASN A 470 -34.23 -1.96 -4.36
N LEU A 471 -34.94 -2.08 -5.49
CA LEU A 471 -35.43 -0.95 -6.26
C LEU A 471 -36.84 -0.60 -5.76
N SER A 472 -37.04 0.65 -5.33
CA SER A 472 -38.31 1.11 -4.80
C SER A 472 -38.85 2.31 -5.58
N ILE A 473 -40.14 2.25 -5.91
CA ILE A 473 -40.93 3.30 -6.55
C ILE A 473 -42.29 3.32 -5.83
N GLU A 474 -42.72 4.47 -5.29
CA GLU A 474 -43.98 4.60 -4.50
C GLU A 474 -44.20 3.46 -3.48
N GLY A 475 -43.20 3.14 -2.65
CA GLY A 475 -43.34 2.09 -1.63
C GLY A 475 -43.44 0.65 -2.17
N ILE A 476 -43.59 0.45 -3.48
CA ILE A 476 -43.40 -0.86 -4.12
C ILE A 476 -41.92 -1.10 -4.20
N THR A 477 -41.48 -2.14 -3.52
CA THR A 477 -40.07 -2.52 -3.45
C THR A 477 -39.87 -3.88 -4.08
N LYS A 478 -38.94 -3.97 -5.01
CA LYS A 478 -38.56 -5.22 -5.66
C LYS A 478 -37.08 -5.48 -5.57
N ALA A 479 -36.74 -6.73 -5.26
CA ALA A 479 -35.37 -7.19 -5.35
C ALA A 479 -34.97 -7.31 -6.83
N VAL A 480 -33.88 -6.65 -7.21
CA VAL A 480 -33.27 -6.75 -8.54
C VAL A 480 -31.82 -7.16 -8.39
N THR A 481 -31.30 -7.86 -9.39
CA THR A 481 -29.91 -8.32 -9.39
C THR A 481 -29.27 -8.11 -10.75
N PHE A 482 -28.06 -7.56 -10.79
CA PHE A 482 -27.34 -7.27 -12.02
C PHE A 482 -25.82 -7.43 -11.89
N PRO A 483 -25.13 -7.78 -13.00
CA PRO A 483 -23.68 -7.76 -13.04
C PRO A 483 -23.17 -6.31 -13.08
N ALA A 484 -22.07 -6.06 -12.37
CA ALA A 484 -21.36 -4.79 -12.40
C ALA A 484 -19.85 -4.98 -12.34
N ASN A 485 -19.14 -3.96 -12.79
CA ASN A 485 -17.71 -3.87 -12.88
C ASN A 485 -17.24 -2.68 -12.06
N MET A 486 -16.34 -2.91 -11.10
CA MET A 486 -15.84 -1.86 -10.20
C MET A 486 -14.36 -1.58 -10.45
N LEU A 487 -14.01 -0.29 -10.52
CA LEU A 487 -12.65 0.21 -10.77
C LEU A 487 -12.29 1.33 -9.78
N PHE A 488 -11.11 1.26 -9.19
CA PHE A 488 -10.51 2.33 -8.38
C PHE A 488 -9.53 3.12 -9.25
N LYS A 489 -9.77 4.41 -9.46
CA LYS A 489 -8.99 5.21 -10.44
C LYS A 489 -7.73 5.89 -9.89
N ASP A 490 -7.78 6.37 -8.64
CA ASP A 490 -6.81 7.36 -8.16
C ASP A 490 -5.89 6.86 -7.03
N GLY A 491 -5.56 5.55 -7.01
CA GLY A 491 -4.49 5.02 -6.16
C GLY A 491 -4.54 5.45 -4.69
N MET A 492 -5.74 5.49 -4.09
CA MET A 492 -5.94 5.83 -2.67
C MET A 492 -7.41 5.66 -2.23
N ASP A 493 -8.16 4.73 -2.84
CA ASP A 493 -9.58 4.57 -2.51
C ASP A 493 -10.33 5.93 -2.63
N GLY A 494 -9.89 6.79 -3.57
CA GLY A 494 -10.36 8.18 -3.69
C GLY A 494 -11.59 8.29 -4.58
N THR A 495 -11.47 7.80 -5.82
CA THR A 495 -12.58 7.73 -6.78
C THR A 495 -12.85 6.27 -7.16
N VAL A 496 -14.11 5.86 -7.03
CA VAL A 496 -14.62 4.56 -7.44
C VAL A 496 -15.56 4.75 -8.61
N VAL A 497 -15.38 3.92 -9.63
CA VAL A 497 -16.29 3.84 -10.77
C VAL A 497 -16.91 2.46 -10.80
N MET A 498 -18.24 2.40 -10.72
CA MET A 498 -19.03 1.17 -10.88
C MET A 498 -19.84 1.27 -12.16
N ASN A 499 -19.69 0.29 -13.05
CA ASN A 499 -20.47 0.18 -14.28
C ASN A 499 -21.32 -1.09 -14.22
N GLY A 500 -22.64 -0.99 -14.32
CA GLY A 500 -23.55 -2.13 -14.29
C GLY A 500 -24.55 -2.11 -15.43
N THR A 501 -25.19 -3.26 -15.67
CA THR A 501 -26.33 -3.35 -16.60
C THR A 501 -27.46 -4.12 -15.93
N LEU A 502 -28.50 -3.41 -15.51
CA LEU A 502 -29.71 -3.99 -14.95
C LEU A 502 -30.72 -4.25 -16.07
N THR A 503 -31.27 -5.46 -16.12
CA THR A 503 -32.36 -5.83 -17.01
C THR A 503 -33.65 -5.93 -16.19
N ILE A 504 -34.68 -5.18 -16.58
CA ILE A 504 -36.00 -5.20 -15.95
C ILE A 504 -36.99 -5.90 -16.88
N ASP A 505 -37.57 -7.00 -16.42
CA ASP A 505 -38.77 -7.58 -17.02
C ASP A 505 -39.99 -6.74 -16.62
N ARG A 506 -40.72 -6.22 -17.60
CA ARG A 506 -41.89 -5.35 -17.37
C ARG A 506 -43.11 -6.09 -16.83
N THR A 507 -43.26 -7.36 -17.20
CA THR A 507 -44.41 -8.18 -16.81
C THR A 507 -44.39 -8.42 -15.30
N ASP A 508 -43.20 -8.62 -14.73
CA ASP A 508 -43.01 -8.68 -13.29
C ASP A 508 -43.60 -7.44 -12.62
N TRP A 509 -43.38 -6.25 -13.19
CA TRP A 509 -43.84 -4.94 -12.66
C TRP A 509 -45.30 -4.61 -12.96
N GLY A 510 -46.09 -5.58 -13.46
CA GLY A 510 -47.51 -5.38 -13.72
C GLY A 510 -47.79 -4.43 -14.89
N ILE A 511 -46.77 -4.15 -15.70
CA ILE A 511 -46.93 -3.42 -16.96
C ILE A 511 -47.41 -4.46 -17.98
N GLY A 512 -48.73 -4.54 -18.14
CA GLY A 512 -49.38 -5.47 -19.06
C GLY A 512 -49.21 -5.04 -20.52
N TYR A 513 -48.92 -6.01 -21.39
CA TYR A 513 -48.91 -5.84 -22.84
C TYR A 513 -49.85 -6.86 -23.51
N ARG A 514 -50.54 -6.43 -24.58
CA ARG A 514 -51.12 -7.33 -25.58
C ARG A 514 -50.16 -7.40 -26.78
N SER A 515 -49.15 -8.28 -26.72
CA SER A 515 -48.50 -8.71 -27.96
C SER A 515 -49.49 -9.61 -28.68
N GLU A 516 -50.04 -9.15 -29.80
CA GLU A 516 -50.54 -10.12 -30.77
C GLU A 516 -49.31 -10.86 -31.28
N LYS A 517 -49.16 -12.14 -30.91
CA LYS A 517 -48.15 -13.04 -31.46
C LYS A 517 -48.39 -13.17 -32.96
N HIS A 518 -47.82 -12.26 -33.73
CA HIS A 518 -47.70 -12.38 -35.18
C HIS A 518 -46.22 -12.37 -35.54
N PHE A 519 -45.77 -13.56 -35.97
CA PHE A 519 -44.46 -13.96 -36.46
C PHE A 519 -43.38 -14.32 -35.42
N ASP A 520 -42.64 -15.37 -35.78
CA ASP A 520 -41.67 -16.22 -35.06
C ASP A 520 -40.45 -15.51 -34.43
N SER A 521 -40.51 -14.21 -34.16
CA SER A 521 -39.45 -13.45 -33.49
C SER A 521 -39.90 -13.01 -32.10
N THR A 522 -39.38 -13.67 -31.07
CA THR A 522 -39.45 -13.20 -29.68
C THR A 522 -38.64 -11.90 -29.54
N PHE A 523 -39.30 -10.76 -29.71
CA PHE A 523 -38.76 -9.50 -29.21
C PHE A 523 -38.72 -9.59 -27.68
N SER A 524 -37.55 -9.42 -27.07
CA SER A 524 -37.40 -9.33 -25.62
C SER A 524 -37.97 -7.99 -25.16
N ASP A 525 -38.97 -8.04 -24.28
CA ASP A 525 -39.67 -6.88 -23.72
C ASP A 525 -38.87 -6.20 -22.58
N ASP A 526 -37.64 -6.64 -22.33
CA ASP A 526 -36.85 -6.18 -21.20
C ASP A 526 -36.33 -4.75 -21.39
N VAL A 527 -36.34 -3.96 -20.33
CA VAL A 527 -35.66 -2.66 -20.28
C VAL A 527 -34.24 -2.86 -19.77
N LYS A 528 -33.24 -2.45 -20.55
CA LYS A 528 -31.84 -2.45 -20.11
C LYS A 528 -31.46 -1.08 -19.59
N ILE A 529 -31.04 -1.04 -18.34
CA ILE A 529 -30.55 0.14 -17.64
C ILE A 529 -29.04 0.01 -17.48
N PHE A 530 -28.31 0.90 -18.13
CA PHE A 530 -26.87 1.07 -18.00
C PHE A 530 -26.59 2.04 -16.86
N ILE A 531 -25.83 1.58 -15.88
CA ILE A 531 -25.56 2.33 -14.66
C ILE A 531 -24.07 2.64 -14.65
N LYS A 532 -23.72 3.92 -14.51
CA LYS A 532 -22.37 4.38 -14.23
C LYS A 532 -22.40 5.23 -12.97
N ILE A 533 -21.87 4.72 -11.87
CA ILE A 533 -21.72 5.47 -10.63
C ILE A 533 -20.26 5.85 -10.47
N VAL A 534 -20.01 7.15 -10.33
CA VAL A 534 -18.72 7.68 -9.89
C VAL A 534 -18.91 8.19 -8.48
N ALA A 535 -18.20 7.59 -7.53
CA ALA A 535 -18.28 7.97 -6.12
C ALA A 535 -16.90 8.39 -5.62
N LYS A 536 -16.87 9.43 -4.79
CA LYS A 536 -15.67 9.99 -4.19
C LYS A 536 -15.76 9.86 -2.68
N LYS A 537 -14.64 9.55 -2.03
CA LYS A 537 -14.57 9.39 -0.59
C LYS A 537 -15.00 10.66 0.16
#